data_AF-A0A935U8X6-F1
#
_entry.id   AF-A0A935U8X6-F1
#
_cell.length_a   1.000
_cell.length_b   1.000
_cell.length_c   1.000
_cell.angle_alpha   90.00
_cell.angle_beta   90.00
_cell.angle_gamma   90.00
#
_symmetry.space_group_name_H-M   'P 1'
#
loop_
_entity.id
_entity.type
_entity.pdbx_description
1 polymer ?
#
loop_
_entity_poly.entity_id
_entity_poly.type
_entity_poly.pdbx_seq_one_letter_code
_entity_poly.pdbx_strand_id
1 'polypeptide(L)'
;MSPRLFALIPAAVAINLVIGRIVNELSLPVYLDTLGTMLVAVLAGLPGGLLVGTISQLLSGMLSGYQWMAFTPLQWLVAVLAVAAARSGGFGGRGGRASGVSGPDWPAARPPR
;
A
#
# COMPACT_ATOMS: atom_id res chain seq x y z
N MET A 1 -4.91 -3.10 -13.95
CA MET A 1 -5.13 -2.54 -12.60
C MET A 1 -6.59 -2.74 -12.23
N SER A 2 -6.88 -3.30 -11.05
CA SER A 2 -8.26 -3.57 -10.61
C SER A 2 -8.97 -2.25 -10.23
N PRO A 3 -10.28 -2.09 -10.52
CA PRO A 3 -11.03 -0.85 -10.26
C PRO A 3 -10.98 -0.37 -8.79
N ARG A 4 -10.80 -1.31 -7.85
CA ARG A 4 -10.73 -1.05 -6.41
C ARG A 4 -9.53 -0.18 -6.02
N LEU A 5 -8.41 -0.28 -6.75
CA LEU A 5 -7.20 0.52 -6.48
C LEU A 5 -7.44 2.00 -6.74
N PHE A 6 -8.20 2.32 -7.80
CA PHE A 6 -8.54 3.70 -8.18
C PHE A 6 -9.45 4.39 -7.17
N ALA A 7 -10.30 3.64 -6.47
CA ALA A 7 -11.12 4.18 -5.39
C ALA A 7 -10.30 4.40 -4.10
N LEU A 8 -9.29 3.56 -3.86
CA LEU A 8 -8.53 3.57 -2.60
C LEU A 8 -7.55 4.75 -2.51
N ILE A 9 -6.90 5.11 -3.62
CA ILE A 9 -5.91 6.19 -3.70
C ILE A 9 -6.48 7.55 -3.25
N PRO A 10 -7.58 8.08 -3.85
CA PRO A 10 -8.11 9.39 -3.45
C PRO A 10 -8.66 9.40 -2.03
N ALA A 11 -9.26 8.28 -1.57
CA ALA A 11 -9.72 8.16 -0.19
C ALA A 11 -8.55 8.22 0.81
N ALA A 12 -7.45 7.51 0.53
CA ALA A 12 -6.27 7.55 1.38
C ALA A 12 -5.61 8.93 1.42
N VAL A 13 -5.54 9.62 0.27
CA VAL A 13 -5.04 11.01 0.22
C VAL A 13 -5.91 11.94 1.06
N ALA A 14 -7.24 11.84 0.95
CA ALA A 14 -8.17 12.65 1.73
C ALA A 14 -7.99 12.43 3.24
N ILE A 15 -7.88 11.16 3.67
CA ILE A 15 -7.64 10.82 5.08
C ILE A 15 -6.32 11.41 5.58
N ASN A 16 -5.24 11.28 4.81
CA ASN A 16 -3.94 11.85 5.16
C ASN A 16 -4.01 13.37 5.37
N LEU A 17 -4.72 14.09 4.51
CA LEU A 17 -4.88 15.55 4.63
C LEU A 17 -5.70 15.95 5.85
N VAL A 18 -6.81 15.25 6.12
CA VAL A 18 -7.68 15.55 7.28
C VAL A 18 -6.95 15.27 8.59
N ILE A 19 -6.32 14.09 8.71
CA ILE A 19 -5.56 13.72 9.90
C ILE A 19 -4.36 14.67 10.09
N GLY A 20 -3.62 14.95 9.02
CA GLY A 20 -2.50 15.89 9.06
C GLY A 20 -2.90 17.27 9.54
N ARG A 21 -4.11 17.74 9.18
CA ARG A 21 -4.62 19.02 9.65
C ARG A 21 -4.95 19.00 11.14
N ILE A 22 -5.66 17.97 11.60
CA ILE A 22 -6.00 17.79 13.02
C ILE A 22 -4.73 17.72 13.87
N VAL A 23 -3.74 16.93 13.47
CA VAL A 23 -2.45 16.79 14.18
C VAL A 23 -1.73 18.13 14.30
N ASN A 24 -1.68 18.89 13.21
CA ASN A 24 -1.01 20.19 13.19
C ASN A 24 -1.72 21.19 14.12
N GLU A 25 -3.06 21.19 14.13
CA GLU A 25 -3.86 22.05 15.00
C GLU A 25 -3.75 21.67 16.49
N LEU A 26 -3.68 20.38 16.80
CA LEU A 26 -3.42 19.91 18.16
C LEU A 26 -1.92 19.97 18.54
N SER A 27 -1.06 20.45 17.63
CA SER A 27 0.40 20.55 17.83
C SER A 27 1.05 19.23 18.28
N LEU A 28 0.55 18.10 17.79
CA LEU A 28 1.13 16.80 18.08
C LEU A 28 2.42 16.59 17.25
N PRO A 29 3.56 16.25 17.87
CA PRO A 29 4.80 15.95 17.16
C PRO A 29 4.82 14.51 16.58
N VAL A 30 3.72 14.07 15.96
CA VAL A 30 3.61 12.72 15.34
C VAL A 30 2.97 12.79 13.96
N TYR A 31 3.58 12.14 12.97
CA TYR A 31 3.15 12.11 11.56
C TYR A 31 2.02 11.09 11.30
N LEU A 32 0.86 11.28 11.94
CA LEU A 32 -0.29 10.39 11.78
C LEU A 32 -0.90 10.44 10.37
N ASP A 33 -0.54 11.45 9.58
CA ASP A 33 -0.89 11.60 8.15
C ASP A 33 -0.19 10.58 7.24
N THR A 34 0.72 9.74 7.75
CA THR A 34 1.37 8.69 6.96
C THR A 34 0.63 7.34 7.01
N LEU A 35 -0.41 7.21 7.84
CA LEU A 35 -1.18 5.98 8.00
C LEU A 35 -1.87 5.54 6.69
N GLY A 36 -2.45 6.47 5.93
CA GLY A 36 -3.06 6.15 4.64
C GLY A 36 -2.04 5.71 3.60
N THR A 37 -0.82 6.26 3.66
CA THR A 37 0.31 5.82 2.82
C THR A 37 0.71 4.38 3.16
N MET A 38 0.83 4.04 4.44
CA MET A 38 1.12 2.66 4.86
C MET A 38 0.03 1.69 4.43
N LEU A 39 -1.24 2.05 4.64
CA LEU A 39 -2.37 1.21 4.26
C LEU A 39 -2.36 0.90 2.76
N VAL A 40 -2.17 1.92 1.91
CA VAL A 40 -2.09 1.75 0.45
C VAL A 40 -0.83 0.99 0.06
N ALA A 41 0.31 1.24 0.69
CA ALA A 41 1.55 0.53 0.41
C ALA A 41 1.41 -0.98 0.66
N VAL A 42 0.72 -1.36 1.74
CA VAL A 42 0.44 -2.77 2.07
C VAL A 42 -0.56 -3.39 1.10
N LEU A 43 -1.65 -2.69 0.77
CA LEU A 43 -2.75 -3.23 -0.03
C LEU A 43 -2.52 -3.20 -1.54
N ALA A 44 -1.91 -2.12 -2.04
CA ALA A 44 -1.67 -1.85 -3.45
C ALA A 44 -0.20 -2.07 -3.87
N GLY A 45 0.68 -2.34 -2.90
CA GLY A 45 2.11 -2.47 -3.12
C GLY A 45 2.86 -1.13 -3.14
N LEU A 46 4.18 -1.23 -3.32
CA LEU A 46 5.10 -0.09 -3.26
C LEU A 46 4.72 1.06 -4.21
N PRO A 47 4.36 0.84 -5.50
CA PRO A 47 4.04 1.94 -6.39
C PRO A 47 2.83 2.75 -5.91
N GLY A 48 1.80 2.09 -5.36
CA GLY A 48 0.60 2.76 -4.84
C GLY A 48 0.91 3.58 -3.59
N GLY A 49 1.69 3.02 -2.67
CA GLY A 49 2.14 3.73 -1.46
C GLY A 49 2.98 4.98 -1.79
N LEU A 50 3.97 4.85 -2.69
CA LEU A 50 4.79 5.98 -3.12
C LEU A 50 3.95 7.10 -3.75
N LEU A 51 2.97 6.73 -4.59
CA LEU A 51 2.09 7.70 -5.26
C LEU A 51 1.22 8.46 -4.24
N VAL A 52 0.56 7.75 -3.32
CA VAL A 52 -0.28 8.36 -2.28
C VAL A 52 0.56 9.24 -1.36
N GLY A 53 1.69 8.75 -0.86
CA GLY A 53 2.55 9.51 0.04
C GLY A 53 3.11 10.77 -0.61
N THR A 54 3.50 10.70 -1.88
CA THR A 54 3.99 11.87 -2.62
C THR A 54 2.89 12.90 -2.83
N ILE A 55 1.70 12.47 -3.29
CA ILE A 55 0.58 13.37 -3.52
C ILE A 55 0.15 14.03 -2.21
N SER A 56 -0.06 13.25 -1.15
CA SER A 56 -0.42 13.78 0.17
C SER A 56 0.58 14.83 0.65
N GLN A 57 1.88 14.56 0.51
CA GLN A 57 2.90 15.44 1.06
C GLN A 57 3.10 16.73 0.25
N LEU A 58 2.96 16.64 -1.09
CA LEU A 58 2.94 17.82 -1.95
C LEU A 58 1.72 18.69 -1.66
N LEU A 59 0.53 18.10 -1.51
CA LEU A 59 -0.69 18.83 -1.18
C LEU A 59 -0.60 19.48 0.20
N SER A 60 -0.09 18.77 1.22
CA SER A 60 0.18 19.34 2.54
C SER A 60 1.16 20.52 2.47
N GLY A 61 2.18 20.41 1.62
CA GLY A 61 3.11 21.49 1.30
C GLY A 61 2.44 22.74 0.74
N MET A 62 1.52 22.56 -0.20
CA MET A 62 0.78 23.66 -0.82
C MET A 62 -0.21 24.31 0.14
N LEU A 63 -0.86 23.53 1.01
CA LEU A 63 -1.94 23.99 1.88
C LEU A 63 -1.46 24.52 3.24
N SER A 64 -0.36 23.99 3.76
CA SER A 64 0.10 24.25 5.14
C SER A 64 1.55 24.75 5.22
N GLY A 65 2.23 24.93 4.08
CA GLY A 65 3.55 25.56 3.97
C GLY A 65 4.64 24.65 3.42
N TYR A 66 5.62 25.25 2.73
CA TYR A 66 6.63 24.54 1.93
C TYR A 66 7.49 23.57 2.76
N GLN A 67 7.66 23.80 4.06
CA GLN A 67 8.41 22.89 4.93
C GLN A 67 7.87 21.45 4.90
N TRP A 68 6.56 21.27 4.65
CA TRP A 68 5.96 19.93 4.57
C TRP A 68 6.43 19.15 3.35
N MET A 69 6.78 19.80 2.23
CA MET A 69 7.28 19.13 1.03
C MET A 69 8.64 18.46 1.25
N ALA A 70 9.46 19.01 2.15
CA ALA A 70 10.77 18.45 2.49
C ALA A 70 10.67 17.07 3.16
N PHE A 71 9.50 16.71 3.72
CA PHE A 71 9.25 15.40 4.32
C PHE A 71 8.81 14.33 3.31
N THR A 72 8.75 14.64 2.01
CA THR A 72 8.43 13.64 0.97
C THR A 72 9.33 12.40 0.99
N PRO A 73 10.66 12.50 1.21
CA PRO A 73 11.50 11.31 1.34
C PRO A 73 11.11 10.41 2.52
N LEU A 74 10.53 10.99 3.59
CA LEU A 74 10.04 10.24 4.74
C LEU A 74 8.82 9.38 4.35
N GLN A 75 7.91 9.91 3.53
CA GLN A 75 6.77 9.16 2.98
C GLN A 75 7.24 7.96 2.15
N TRP A 76 8.32 8.14 1.36
CA TRP A 76 8.89 7.05 0.57
C TRP A 76 9.49 5.96 1.46
N LEU A 77 10.24 6.36 2.49
CA LEU A 77 10.78 5.43 3.47
C LEU A 77 9.67 4.63 4.15
N VAL A 78 8.60 5.29 4.59
CA VAL A 78 7.44 4.64 5.21
C VAL A 78 6.77 3.65 4.25
N ALA A 79 6.58 4.01 2.98
CA ALA A 79 6.01 3.09 1.99
C ALA A 79 6.90 1.85 1.77
N VAL A 80 8.22 2.04 1.69
CA VAL A 80 9.19 0.93 1.57
C VAL A 80 9.14 0.04 2.81
N LEU A 81 9.18 0.62 4.01
CA LEU A 81 9.13 -0.11 5.27
C LEU A 81 7.81 -0.86 5.43
N ALA A 82 6.69 -0.26 5.06
CA ALA A 82 5.37 -0.91 5.12
C ALA A 82 5.29 -2.12 4.19
N VAL A 83 5.82 -2.01 2.96
CA VAL A 83 5.89 -3.15 2.03
C VAL A 83 6.86 -4.21 2.51
N ALA A 84 8.01 -3.80 3.05
CA ALA A 84 8.98 -4.73 3.62
C ALA A 84 8.39 -5.49 4.82
N ALA A 85 7.69 -4.78 5.72
CA ALA A 85 7.00 -5.36 6.87
C ALA A 85 5.87 -6.32 6.46
N ALA A 86 5.07 -5.95 5.45
CA ALA A 86 4.05 -6.83 4.90
C ALA A 86 4.64 -8.11 4.29
N ARG A 87 5.85 -8.02 3.72
CA ARG A 87 6.60 -9.18 3.18
C ARG A 87 7.26 -10.01 4.28
N SER A 88 7.77 -9.38 5.35
CA SER A 88 8.40 -10.07 6.47
C SER A 88 7.40 -10.68 7.46
N GLY A 89 6.15 -10.23 7.44
CA GLY A 89 5.02 -10.87 8.15
C GLY A 89 4.62 -12.23 7.55
N GLY A 90 5.20 -12.61 6.41
CA GLY A 90 5.20 -13.98 5.93
C GLY A 90 6.11 -14.86 6.79
N PHE A 91 5.52 -15.56 7.76
CA PHE A 91 6.06 -16.77 8.38
C PHE A 91 6.94 -17.54 7.39
N GLY A 92 8.11 -18.02 7.84
CA GLY A 92 9.04 -18.82 7.06
C GLY A 92 8.40 -20.08 6.46
N GLY A 93 7.77 -19.92 5.30
CA GLY A 93 7.32 -20.97 4.40
C GLY A 93 8.15 -20.92 3.14
N ARG A 94 9.44 -21.27 3.24
CA ARG A 94 10.14 -21.89 2.11
C ARG A 94 9.45 -23.24 1.87
N GLY A 95 8.33 -23.26 1.18
CA GLY A 95 7.59 -24.49 0.92
C GLY A 95 6.38 -24.20 0.07
N GLY A 96 6.52 -24.35 -1.25
CA GLY A 96 5.41 -24.06 -2.17
C GLY A 96 5.78 -23.65 -3.58
N ARG A 97 7.01 -23.89 -4.04
CA ARG A 97 7.18 -24.21 -5.47
C ARG A 97 6.66 -25.63 -5.67
N ALA A 98 5.34 -25.81 -5.67
CA ALA A 98 4.71 -26.98 -6.28
C ALA A 98 4.75 -26.78 -7.80
N SER A 99 5.95 -26.77 -8.35
CA SER A 99 6.17 -27.21 -9.73
C SER A 99 5.93 -28.71 -9.74
N GLY A 100 4.82 -29.14 -10.36
CA GLY A 100 4.55 -30.55 -10.62
C GLY A 100 3.38 -31.13 -9.82
N VAL A 101 2.15 -30.74 -10.17
CA VAL A 101 1.02 -31.67 -10.08
C VAL A 101 0.49 -31.84 -11.51
N SER A 102 1.05 -32.85 -12.18
CA SER A 102 0.39 -33.56 -13.26
C SER A 102 -0.89 -34.16 -12.68
N GLY A 103 -2.05 -33.64 -13.08
CA GLY A 103 -3.33 -34.27 -12.77
C GLY A 103 -3.50 -35.60 -13.53
N PRO A 104 -4.41 -36.49 -13.08
CA PRO A 104 -4.40 -37.92 -13.43
C PRO A 104 -4.80 -38.22 -14.88
N ASP A 105 -4.10 -39.16 -15.51
CA ASP A 105 -4.42 -39.75 -16.81
C ASP A 105 -5.74 -40.55 -16.73
N TRP A 106 -6.87 -39.86 -16.86
CA TRP A 106 -8.18 -40.50 -16.86
C TRP A 106 -8.42 -41.24 -18.20
N PRO A 107 -8.70 -42.55 -18.20
CA PRO A 107 -9.08 -43.24 -19.42
C PRO A 107 -10.49 -42.80 -19.82
N ALA A 108 -10.58 -42.20 -21.02
CA ALA A 108 -11.82 -41.79 -21.66
C ALA A 108 -12.90 -42.88 -21.56
N ALA A 109 -14.04 -42.52 -20.97
CA ALA A 109 -15.24 -43.34 -20.97
C ALA A 109 -15.62 -43.65 -22.41
N ARG A 110 -15.54 -44.93 -22.80
CA ARG A 110 -16.11 -45.40 -24.07
C ARG A 110 -17.63 -45.49 -23.91
N PRO A 111 -18.44 -44.87 -24.78
CA PRO A 111 -19.89 -45.07 -24.73
C PRO A 111 -20.25 -46.51 -25.11
N PRO A 112 -21.26 -47.11 -24.46
CA PRO A 112 -21.78 -48.43 -24.83
C PRO A 112 -22.46 -48.37 -26.21
N ARG A 113 -22.30 -49.47 -26.96
CA ARG A 113 -22.81 -49.68 -28.33
C ARG A 113 -24.33 -49.72 -28.40
#